data_AF-A0A8T4ULB8-F1
#
_entry.id   AF-A0A8T4ULB8-F1
#
_cell.length_a   1.000
_cell.length_b   1.000
_cell.length_c   1.000
_cell.angle_alpha   90.00
_cell.angle_beta   90.00
_cell.angle_gamma   90.00
#
_symmetry.space_group_name_H-M   'P 1'
#
loop_
_entity.id
_entity.type
_entity.pdbx_description
1 polymer ?
#
loop_
_entity_poly.entity_id
_entity_poly.type
_entity_poly.pdbx_seq_one_letter_code
_entity_poly.pdbx_strand_id
1 'polypeptide(L)'
;MTTSYFTPFSELSEAHRSVLMNLTLPSPSAFRAWLKDVNQSDKYANLVLEQDQIIAWSAGNFSEQPLLRRIGVFVKPEYRGRGLARTTIDELLQHISGITPQPLAYWYEQSKTRLFKPALAKYNLPDFYNPEIKKVLEQREQDGRTARDIFTRTGY
;
A
#
# COMPACT_ATOMS: atom_id res chain seq x y z
N MET A 1 24.33 -3.38 4.05
CA MET A 1 23.51 -2.89 5.18
C MET A 1 22.21 -2.41 4.59
N THR A 2 21.08 -2.81 5.19
CA THR A 2 19.75 -2.36 4.76
C THR A 2 19.33 -1.17 5.60
N THR A 3 18.75 -0.16 4.95
CA THR A 3 18.22 1.04 5.62
C THR A 3 16.76 1.19 5.24
N SER A 4 15.89 1.58 6.17
CA SER A 4 14.51 1.94 5.86
C SER A 4 14.27 3.42 6.14
N TYR A 5 13.43 4.05 5.33
CA TYR A 5 12.96 5.41 5.61
C TYR A 5 11.51 5.62 5.18
N PHE A 6 10.79 6.36 6.02
CA PHE A 6 9.43 6.82 5.80
C PHE A 6 9.43 8.16 5.04
N THR A 7 8.52 8.33 4.09
CA THR A 7 8.42 9.56 3.29
C THR A 7 6.98 9.78 2.78
N PRO A 8 6.47 11.02 2.82
CA PRO A 8 5.26 11.38 2.08
C PRO A 8 5.52 11.33 0.58
N PHE A 9 4.50 11.02 -0.22
CA PHE A 9 4.67 10.93 -1.67
C PHE A 9 5.11 12.27 -2.28
N SER A 10 4.69 13.41 -1.71
CA SER A 10 5.10 14.75 -2.16
C SER A 10 6.62 14.97 -2.14
N GLU A 11 7.36 14.21 -1.34
CA GLU A 11 8.83 14.29 -1.25
C GLU A 11 9.55 13.26 -2.13
N LEU A 12 8.82 12.35 -2.79
CA LEU A 12 9.42 11.41 -3.72
C LEU A 12 9.89 12.14 -4.99
N SER A 13 11.21 12.15 -5.20
CA SER A 13 11.83 12.58 -6.44
C SER A 13 11.31 11.80 -7.67
N GLU A 14 11.46 12.37 -8.85
CA GLU A 14 11.11 11.72 -10.11
C GLU A 14 11.87 10.38 -10.29
N ALA A 15 13.14 10.33 -9.88
CA ALA A 15 13.94 9.11 -9.91
C ALA A 15 13.33 8.01 -9.01
N HIS A 16 12.94 8.35 -7.77
CA HIS A 16 12.27 7.39 -6.88
C HIS A 16 10.95 6.88 -7.48
N ARG A 17 10.13 7.80 -8.01
CA ARG A 17 8.85 7.44 -8.65
C ARG A 17 9.04 6.50 -9.83
N SER A 18 10.03 6.76 -10.68
CA SER A 18 10.37 5.91 -11.83
C SER A 18 10.79 4.50 -11.39
N VAL A 19 11.67 4.39 -10.39
CA VAL A 19 12.07 3.09 -9.83
C VAL A 19 10.88 2.33 -9.25
N LEU A 20 10.05 2.99 -8.45
CA LEU A 20 8.86 2.40 -7.82
C LEU A 20 7.82 1.95 -8.86
N MET A 21 7.63 2.72 -9.94
CA MET A 21 6.81 2.32 -11.08
C MET A 21 7.36 1.05 -11.74
N ASN A 22 8.66 0.99 -12.01
CA ASN A 22 9.30 -0.16 -12.65
C ASN A 22 9.20 -1.44 -11.82
N LEU A 23 9.45 -1.34 -10.51
CA LEU A 23 9.35 -2.48 -9.59
C LEU A 23 7.93 -3.07 -9.52
N THR A 24 6.92 -2.27 -9.87
CA THR A 24 5.52 -2.68 -9.81
C THR A 24 4.92 -3.00 -11.18
N LEU A 25 5.66 -2.89 -12.28
CA LEU A 25 5.18 -3.23 -13.63
C LEU A 25 4.56 -4.64 -13.73
N PRO A 26 5.15 -5.71 -13.14
CA PRO A 26 4.65 -7.07 -13.33
C PRO A 26 3.27 -7.34 -12.70
N SER A 27 2.75 -6.44 -11.84
CA SER A 27 1.47 -6.62 -11.17
C SER A 27 0.66 -5.32 -11.19
N PRO A 28 -0.54 -5.30 -11.81
CA PRO A 28 -1.42 -4.14 -11.71
C PRO A 28 -1.77 -3.86 -10.26
N SER A 29 -1.27 -2.73 -9.76
CA SER A 29 -1.36 -2.34 -8.37
C SER A 29 -1.95 -0.94 -8.26
N ALA A 30 -2.87 -0.76 -7.30
CA ALA A 30 -3.41 0.54 -6.90
C ALA A 30 -2.30 1.56 -6.60
N PHE A 31 -1.14 1.08 -6.15
CA PHE A 31 0.05 1.89 -5.88
C PHE A 31 0.53 2.69 -7.09
N ARG A 32 0.44 2.14 -8.31
CA ARG A 32 0.83 2.87 -9.52
C ARG A 32 -0.10 4.03 -9.82
N ALA A 33 -1.38 3.91 -9.48
CA ALA A 33 -2.32 5.02 -9.59
C ALA A 33 -1.94 6.11 -8.58
N TRP A 34 -1.60 5.75 -7.34
CA TRP A 34 -1.17 6.71 -6.32
C TRP A 34 0.10 7.47 -6.69
N LEU A 35 1.09 6.80 -7.31
CA LEU A 35 2.30 7.45 -7.79
C LEU A 35 2.06 8.47 -8.90
N LYS A 36 0.94 8.35 -9.63
CA LYS A 36 0.54 9.24 -10.73
C LYS A 36 -0.51 10.28 -10.33
N ASP A 37 -1.13 10.11 -9.17
CA ASP A 37 -2.18 10.99 -8.66
C ASP A 37 -1.66 12.45 -8.55
N VAL A 38 -2.48 13.41 -8.95
CA VAL A 38 -2.14 14.83 -8.79
C VAL A 38 -2.15 15.20 -7.30
N ASN A 39 -3.11 14.65 -6.54
CA ASN A 39 -3.18 14.88 -5.12
C ASN A 39 -2.27 13.88 -4.38
N GLN A 40 -1.14 14.35 -3.87
CA GLN A 40 -0.22 13.53 -3.08
C GLN A 40 -0.43 13.63 -1.57
N SER A 41 -1.44 14.39 -1.15
CA SER A 41 -1.81 14.54 0.26
C SER A 41 -2.22 13.20 0.84
N ASP A 42 -1.82 12.98 2.09
CA ASP A 42 -2.06 11.76 2.86
C ASP A 42 -1.60 10.46 2.18
N LYS A 43 -0.67 10.51 1.23
CA LYS A 43 -0.03 9.33 0.65
C LYS A 43 1.37 9.21 1.20
N TYR A 44 1.69 8.05 1.75
CA TYR A 44 2.97 7.82 2.40
C TYR A 44 3.54 6.46 2.01
N ALA A 45 4.87 6.40 1.93
CA ALA A 45 5.63 5.19 1.69
C ALA A 45 6.66 4.97 2.80
N ASN A 46 6.98 3.71 3.04
CA ASN A 46 8.21 3.30 3.69
C ASN A 46 9.04 2.52 2.66
N LEU A 47 10.29 2.92 2.47
CA LEU A 47 11.20 2.41 1.44
C LEU A 47 12.39 1.71 2.09
N VAL A 48 12.69 0.49 1.65
CA VAL A 48 13.85 -0.29 2.13
C VAL A 48 14.92 -0.31 1.05
N LEU A 49 16.11 0.15 1.41
CA LEU A 49 17.25 0.29 0.52
C LEU A 49 18.38 -0.66 0.94
N GLU A 50 19.06 -1.24 -0.05
CA GLU A 50 20.36 -1.89 0.12
C GLU A 50 21.30 -1.32 -0.94
N GLN A 51 22.45 -0.77 -0.51
CA GLN A 51 23.42 -0.12 -1.42
C GLN A 51 22.75 0.92 -2.34
N ASP A 52 21.94 1.81 -1.75
CA ASP A 52 21.17 2.87 -2.43
C ASP A 52 20.11 2.38 -3.43
N GLN A 53 19.86 1.06 -3.52
CA GLN A 53 18.80 0.51 -4.35
C GLN A 53 17.56 0.18 -3.53
N ILE A 54 16.39 0.62 -3.99
CA ILE A 54 15.11 0.21 -3.41
C ILE A 54 14.91 -1.30 -3.66
N ILE A 55 14.82 -2.08 -2.58
CA ILE A 55 14.63 -3.54 -2.61
C ILE A 55 13.25 -3.99 -2.10
N ALA A 56 12.59 -3.15 -1.30
CA ALA A 56 11.23 -3.35 -0.84
C ALA A 56 10.56 -2.00 -0.55
N TRP A 57 9.23 -2.00 -0.54
CA TRP A 57 8.45 -0.85 -0.11
C TRP A 57 7.10 -1.29 0.46
N SER A 58 6.53 -0.46 1.31
CA SER A 58 5.11 -0.43 1.60
C SER A 58 4.59 0.99 1.47
N ALA A 59 3.32 1.13 1.12
CA ALA A 59 2.71 2.45 0.97
C ALA A 59 1.21 2.38 1.11
N GLY A 60 0.59 3.51 1.43
CA GLY A 60 -0.85 3.61 1.46
C GLY A 60 -1.34 5.00 1.11
N ASN A 61 -2.63 5.06 0.76
CA ASN A 61 -3.39 6.31 0.78
C ASN A 61 -4.23 6.34 2.07
N PHE A 62 -4.07 7.45 2.79
CA PHE A 62 -4.64 7.69 4.10
C PHE A 62 -5.66 8.86 4.05
N SER A 63 -5.88 9.46 2.87
CA SER A 63 -6.89 10.49 2.62
C SER A 63 -8.28 9.85 2.52
N GLU A 64 -9.20 10.42 3.30
CA GLU A 64 -10.65 10.36 3.18
C GLU A 64 -11.44 9.24 3.86
N GLN A 65 -12.50 9.74 4.49
CA GLN A 65 -13.55 9.03 5.16
C GLN A 65 -14.49 8.36 4.15
N PRO A 66 -15.18 7.27 4.54
CA PRO A 66 -15.00 6.58 5.80
C PRO A 66 -14.10 5.34 5.60
N LEU A 67 -13.01 5.28 6.37
CA LEU A 67 -12.49 4.03 6.96
C LEU A 67 -11.70 3.06 6.06
N LEU A 68 -11.33 3.39 4.82
CA LEU A 68 -10.74 2.40 3.90
C LEU A 68 -9.34 2.79 3.41
N ARG A 69 -8.34 2.65 4.29
CA ARG A 69 -6.94 2.90 3.94
C ARG A 69 -6.34 1.66 3.31
N ARG A 70 -6.01 1.74 2.02
CA ARG A 70 -5.37 0.63 1.28
C ARG A 70 -3.87 0.67 1.51
N ILE A 71 -3.28 -0.46 1.88
CA ILE A 71 -1.82 -0.62 1.97
C ILE A 71 -1.34 -1.59 0.88
N GLY A 72 -0.37 -1.14 0.08
CA GLY A 72 0.42 -1.97 -0.82
C GLY A 72 1.76 -2.34 -0.20
N VAL A 73 2.28 -3.50 -0.58
CA VAL A 73 3.62 -3.96 -0.19
C VAL A 73 4.28 -4.71 -1.34
N PHE A 74 5.57 -4.53 -1.50
CA PHE A 74 6.37 -5.24 -2.48
C PHE A 74 7.75 -5.55 -1.92
N VAL A 75 8.28 -6.71 -2.31
CA VAL A 75 9.66 -7.12 -2.07
C VAL A 75 10.19 -7.75 -3.35
N LYS A 76 11.35 -7.28 -3.81
CA LYS A 76 12.07 -7.86 -4.94
C LYS A 76 12.22 -9.38 -4.75
N PRO A 77 12.01 -10.22 -5.79
CA PRO A 77 11.99 -11.68 -5.66
C PRO A 77 13.17 -12.28 -4.89
N GLU A 78 14.39 -11.84 -5.17
CA GLU A 78 15.66 -12.28 -4.59
C GLU A 78 15.88 -11.85 -3.14
N TYR A 79 15.01 -10.97 -2.62
CA TYR A 79 14.99 -10.50 -1.23
C TYR A 79 13.83 -11.07 -0.41
N ARG A 80 12.98 -11.92 -1.01
CA ARG A 80 11.87 -12.58 -0.30
C ARG A 80 12.39 -13.58 0.72
N GLY A 81 11.56 -13.90 1.71
CA GLY A 81 11.94 -14.80 2.83
C GLY A 81 12.74 -14.12 3.95
N ARG A 82 13.21 -12.88 3.76
CA ARG A 82 13.99 -12.13 4.76
C ARG A 82 13.16 -11.30 5.73
N GLY A 83 11.84 -11.51 5.79
CA GLY A 83 10.94 -10.75 6.66
C GLY A 83 10.63 -9.30 6.23
N LEU A 84 11.28 -8.77 5.17
CA LEU A 84 11.18 -7.36 4.75
C LEU A 84 9.75 -6.86 4.56
N ALA A 85 8.85 -7.69 4.02
CA ALA A 85 7.45 -7.30 3.83
C ALA A 85 6.76 -6.95 5.15
N ARG A 86 7.01 -7.72 6.22
CA ARG A 86 6.44 -7.46 7.55
C ARG A 86 7.07 -6.22 8.16
N THR A 87 8.40 -6.11 8.11
CA THR A 87 9.15 -4.96 8.64
C THR A 87 8.68 -3.66 8.01
N THR A 88 8.58 -3.61 6.68
CA THR A 88 8.22 -2.35 6.02
C THR A 88 6.79 -1.91 6.35
N ILE A 89 5.84 -2.87 6.42
CA ILE A 89 4.45 -2.59 6.82
C ILE A 89 4.40 -2.09 8.27
N ASP A 90 5.13 -2.75 9.16
CA ASP A 90 5.18 -2.40 10.59
C ASP A 90 5.68 -0.97 10.78
N GLU A 91 6.77 -0.60 10.12
CA GLU A 91 7.33 0.75 10.14
C GLU A 91 6.37 1.78 9.54
N LEU A 92 5.74 1.48 8.39
CA LEU A 92 4.74 2.37 7.81
C LEU A 92 3.60 2.65 8.79
N LEU A 93 3.05 1.60 9.40
CA LEU A 93 1.96 1.73 10.38
C LEU A 93 2.39 2.45 11.65
N GLN A 94 3.61 2.22 12.13
CA GLN A 94 4.18 2.94 13.27
C GLN A 94 4.21 4.44 13.02
N HIS A 95 4.76 4.86 11.86
CA HIS A 95 4.86 6.27 11.51
C HIS A 95 3.49 6.91 11.36
N ILE A 96 2.57 6.25 10.65
CA ILE A 96 1.24 6.78 10.43
C ILE A 96 0.46 6.92 11.75
N SER A 97 0.52 5.90 12.61
CA SER A 97 -0.13 5.95 13.92
C SER A 97 0.41 7.07 14.80
N GLY A 98 1.66 7.49 14.59
CA GLY A 98 2.27 8.63 15.29
C GLY A 98 1.82 10.01 14.76
N ILE A 99 1.40 10.11 13.50
CA ILE A 99 1.07 11.41 12.87
C ILE A 99 -0.43 11.62 12.63
N THR A 100 -1.27 10.59 12.77
CA THR A 100 -2.72 10.71 12.57
C THR A 100 -3.50 10.59 13.88
N PRO A 101 -4.31 11.60 14.25
CA PRO A 101 -5.05 11.60 15.52
C PRO A 101 -6.36 10.79 15.50
N GLN A 102 -6.77 10.24 14.35
CA GLN A 102 -8.04 9.51 14.20
C GLN A 102 -7.83 7.99 14.22
N PRO A 103 -8.84 7.21 14.66
CA PRO A 103 -8.78 5.75 14.55
C PRO A 103 -8.71 5.33 13.08
N LEU A 104 -7.71 4.52 12.76
CA LEU A 104 -7.41 4.14 11.39
C LEU A 104 -7.98 2.77 11.08
N ALA A 105 -8.72 2.69 9.99
CA ALA A 105 -9.29 1.46 9.48
C ALA A 105 -8.60 1.11 8.16
N TYR A 106 -8.15 -0.14 8.04
CA TYR A 106 -7.26 -0.57 6.96
C TYR A 106 -7.81 -1.75 6.18
N TRP A 107 -7.51 -1.75 4.88
CA TRP A 107 -7.84 -2.80 3.93
C TRP A 107 -6.59 -3.30 3.23
N TYR A 108 -6.50 -4.62 3.13
CA TYR A 108 -5.49 -5.32 2.36
C TYR A 108 -6.18 -6.42 1.55
N GLU A 109 -5.52 -6.88 0.49
CA GLU A 109 -6.05 -7.97 -0.33
C GLU A 109 -6.17 -9.25 0.52
N GLN A 110 -7.35 -9.89 0.56
CA GLN A 110 -7.64 -11.02 1.46
C GLN A 110 -6.62 -12.17 1.35
N SER A 111 -6.05 -12.37 0.16
CA SER A 111 -4.96 -13.34 -0.11
C SER A 111 -3.68 -13.08 0.72
N LYS A 112 -3.56 -11.90 1.34
CA LYS A 112 -2.43 -11.43 2.14
C LYS A 112 -2.73 -11.31 3.64
N THR A 113 -3.82 -11.90 4.13
CA THR A 113 -4.21 -11.88 5.57
C THR A 113 -3.07 -12.25 6.53
N ARG A 114 -2.31 -13.31 6.23
CA ARG A 114 -1.18 -13.74 7.07
C ARG A 114 -0.03 -12.73 7.14
N LEU A 115 0.02 -11.78 6.22
CA LEU A 115 1.04 -10.73 6.16
C LEU A 115 0.60 -9.49 6.94
N PHE A 116 -0.62 -9.00 6.73
CA PHE A 116 -1.10 -7.74 7.30
C PHE A 116 -1.71 -7.88 8.70
N LYS A 117 -2.43 -8.98 8.98
CA LYS A 117 -3.17 -9.14 10.25
C LYS A 117 -2.31 -8.98 11.51
N PRO A 118 -1.08 -9.54 11.59
CA PRO A 118 -0.23 -9.33 12.77
C PRO A 118 0.17 -7.87 12.96
N ALA A 119 0.48 -7.16 11.86
CA ALA A 119 0.89 -5.77 11.90
C ALA A 119 -0.28 -4.87 12.31
N LEU A 120 -1.48 -5.10 11.77
CA LEU A 120 -2.68 -4.34 12.15
C LEU A 120 -3.05 -4.55 13.62
N ALA A 121 -2.99 -5.79 14.11
CA ALA A 121 -3.28 -6.11 15.51
C ALA A 121 -2.34 -5.39 16.48
N LYS A 122 -1.04 -5.29 16.14
CA LYS A 122 -0.03 -4.60 16.96
C LYS A 122 -0.38 -3.13 17.23
N TYR A 123 -1.02 -2.46 16.28
CA TYR A 123 -1.40 -1.05 16.39
C TYR A 123 -2.87 -0.85 16.78
N ASN A 124 -3.55 -1.89 17.26
CA ASN A 124 -4.99 -1.88 17.58
C ASN A 124 -5.86 -1.38 16.41
N LEU A 125 -5.43 -1.69 15.19
CA LEU A 125 -6.11 -1.26 13.98
C LEU A 125 -7.20 -2.28 13.66
N PRO A 126 -8.48 -1.87 13.61
CA PRO A 126 -9.57 -2.77 13.24
C PRO A 126 -9.34 -3.35 11.84
N ASP A 127 -9.32 -4.69 11.79
CA ASP A 127 -9.37 -5.47 10.55
C ASP A 127 -10.81 -5.41 10.03
N PHE A 128 -11.12 -4.40 9.21
CA PHE A 128 -12.46 -4.25 8.68
C PHE A 128 -12.67 -5.23 7.53
N TYR A 129 -13.39 -6.32 7.79
CA TYR A 129 -14.14 -7.04 6.77
C TYR A 129 -15.49 -6.33 6.61
N ASN A 130 -15.70 -5.60 5.50
CA ASN A 130 -16.99 -4.98 5.17
C ASN A 130 -17.74 -5.87 4.15
N PRO A 131 -18.81 -6.57 4.57
CA PRO A 131 -19.62 -7.41 3.69
C PRO A 131 -20.27 -6.63 2.54
N GLU A 132 -20.51 -5.33 2.71
CA GLU A 132 -21.07 -4.50 1.65
C GLU A 132 -20.07 -4.19 0.54
N ILE A 133 -18.78 -4.04 0.89
CA ILE A 133 -17.72 -3.90 -0.12
C ILE A 133 -17.52 -5.21 -0.86
N LYS A 134 -17.63 -6.37 -0.18
CA LYS A 134 -17.67 -7.67 -0.84
C LYS A 134 -18.83 -7.74 -1.84
N LYS A 135 -20.04 -7.33 -1.45
CA LYS A 135 -21.19 -7.24 -2.37
C LYS A 135 -20.95 -6.28 -3.54
N VAL A 136 -20.36 -5.11 -3.31
CA VAL A 136 -20.04 -4.16 -4.38
C VAL A 136 -19.00 -4.72 -5.35
N LEU A 137 -18.01 -5.47 -4.85
CA LEU A 137 -17.00 -6.14 -5.68
C LEU A 137 -17.60 -7.32 -6.45
N GLU A 138 -18.41 -8.16 -5.80
CA GLU A 138 -19.13 -9.29 -6.41
C GLU A 138 -20.14 -8.81 -7.48
N GLN A 139 -20.87 -7.73 -7.22
CA GLN A 139 -21.80 -7.11 -8.17
C GLN A 139 -21.06 -6.58 -9.41
N ARG A 140 -19.87 -5.99 -9.22
CA ARG A 140 -19.07 -5.45 -10.33
C ARG A 140 -18.35 -6.53 -11.15
N GLU A 141 -18.00 -7.65 -10.53
CA GLU A 141 -17.51 -8.85 -11.24
C GLU A 141 -18.63 -9.52 -12.06
N GLN A 142 -19.87 -9.55 -11.53
CA GLN A 142 -21.05 -10.03 -12.27
C GLN A 142 -21.40 -9.15 -13.48
N ASP A 143 -21.09 -7.85 -13.42
CA ASP A 143 -21.22 -6.91 -14.56
C ASP A 143 -20.14 -7.13 -15.66
N GLY A 144 -19.34 -8.19 -15.57
CA GLY A 144 -18.30 -8.51 -16.55
C GLY A 144 -17.05 -7.62 -16.46
N ARG A 145 -16.93 -6.81 -15.41
CA ARG A 145 -15.72 -6.02 -15.14
C ARG A 145 -14.82 -6.81 -14.21
N THR A 146 -13.73 -7.32 -14.74
CA THR A 146 -12.76 -8.05 -13.93
C THR A 146 -12.00 -7.08 -13.02
N ALA A 147 -11.38 -7.57 -11.94
CA ALA A 147 -10.45 -6.77 -11.13
C ALA A 147 -9.34 -6.08 -11.95
N ARG A 148 -9.09 -6.56 -13.19
CA ARG A 148 -8.16 -6.00 -14.17
C ARG A 148 -8.69 -4.71 -14.84
N ASP A 149 -10.00 -4.55 -14.99
CA ASP A 149 -10.66 -3.36 -15.56
C ASP A 149 -10.81 -2.22 -14.54
N ILE A 150 -10.63 -2.53 -13.25
CA ILE A 150 -10.74 -1.57 -12.14
C ILE A 150 -9.56 -0.57 -12.13
N PHE A 151 -8.41 -0.88 -12.77
CA PHE A 151 -7.19 -0.08 -12.67
C PHE A 151 -6.80 0.72 -13.91
N THR A 152 -7.53 0.62 -15.02
CA THR A 152 -7.18 1.27 -16.31
C THR A 152 -8.13 2.39 -16.73
N ARG A 153 -9.23 2.63 -16.01
CA ARG A 153 -10.28 3.56 -16.46
C ARG A 153 -10.87 4.48 -15.39
N THR A 154 -10.03 5.04 -14.52
CA THR A 154 -10.37 6.30 -13.86
C THR A 154 -9.20 7.25 -14.05
N GLY A 155 -9.27 8.03 -15.13
CA GLY A 155 -8.48 9.23 -15.31
C GLY A 155 -9.05 10.32 -14.41
N TYR A 156 -8.70 10.24 -13.13
CA TYR A 156 -8.65 11.36 -12.20
C TYR A 156 -7.22 11.44 -11.69
#